data_AF-M5DTI9-F1
#
_entry.id   AF-M5DTI9-F1
#
_cell.length_a   1.000
_cell.length_b   1.000
_cell.length_c   1.000
_cell.angle_alpha   90.00
_cell.angle_beta   90.00
_cell.angle_gamma   90.00
#
_symmetry.space_group_name_H-M   'P 1'
#
loop_
_entity.id
_entity.type
_entity.pdbx_description
1 polymer ?
#
loop_
_entity_poly.entity_id
_entity_poly.type
_entity_poly.pdbx_seq_one_letter_code
_entity_poly.pdbx_strand_id
1 'polypeptide(L)'
;MTNKQISLPIILSVVGHTNTGKTSLVRTLMRNCDFGEIDNRAGTTRHVESAQIFLGDKAFLELRDTPGLEDSVALAERLQALTSAHLSGRDTLLTFVKDSANKKEFDQELKVLNQILISDIILYVIDCREPVLEKYLFELRCLSMAAKPIIPVLNFIEKSGNHKTEWRKTLADFNFHSLVEFDTVAFSFDAEKRLYRKFQTVLEPYYALLETFIQQREEDWLALRHACIQCSSEFMLAVSKIQVTVDTTTADKNAEVEASARLQNTVRVKEKEQLGRILQLLQFSADDIQYANVPIKDGRWTLDLFAPEALKKFGIDTASAAATGAAIGVGVDVMLAGLSLGTATLAGAILGSSWSTGKRFGKQLLARYRGQYVIGLDQPTITLLLARQAHLLDALFHRGHAAQQQLMLGDDKVTKLDYSEPLQVLKKVQNLAVSDDEELEADITQVLNNWFTTVISA
;
A
#
# COMPACT_ATOMS: atom_id res chain seq x y z
N MET A 1 14.53 30.95 28.73
CA MET A 1 14.74 29.83 27.78
C MET A 1 15.26 28.64 28.58
N THR A 2 14.36 27.83 29.11
CA THR A 2 14.75 26.54 29.72
C THR A 2 15.20 25.63 28.60
N ASN A 3 16.50 25.35 28.55
CA ASN A 3 17.12 24.39 27.65
C ASN A 3 16.48 23.03 27.96
N LYS A 4 15.41 22.66 27.24
CA LYS A 4 14.77 21.36 27.43
C LYS A 4 15.78 20.34 26.95
N GLN A 5 16.44 19.67 27.89
CA GLN A 5 17.38 18.60 27.60
C GLN A 5 16.67 17.58 26.72
N ILE A 6 17.30 17.17 25.61
CA ILE A 6 16.76 16.19 24.67
C ILE A 6 16.39 14.93 25.47
N SER A 7 15.11 14.58 25.46
CA SER A 7 14.57 13.40 26.13
C SER A 7 13.87 12.54 25.09
N LEU A 8 14.29 11.27 24.98
CA LEU A 8 13.61 10.29 24.14
C LEU A 8 12.77 9.34 25.01
N PRO A 9 11.63 8.84 24.51
CA PRO A 9 11.02 9.18 23.22
C PRO A 9 10.41 10.60 23.20
N ILE A 10 10.26 11.18 22.01
CA ILE A 10 9.42 12.37 21.79
C ILE A 10 7.97 11.92 21.96
N ILE A 11 7.24 12.51 22.89
CA ILE A 11 5.85 12.13 23.20
C ILE A 11 4.90 12.95 22.33
N LEU A 12 4.11 12.26 21.50
CA LEU A 12 3.10 12.86 20.63
C LEU A 12 1.72 12.43 21.11
N SER A 13 0.84 13.39 21.39
CA SER A 13 -0.57 13.09 21.63
C SER A 13 -1.39 13.31 20.37
N VAL A 14 -2.13 12.28 19.96
CA VAL A 14 -3.09 12.36 18.85
C VAL A 14 -4.46 12.66 19.43
N VAL A 15 -4.96 13.86 19.17
CA VAL A 15 -6.17 14.43 19.79
C VAL A 15 -7.13 14.91 18.71
N GLY A 16 -8.40 15.00 19.06
CA GLY A 16 -9.47 15.41 18.15
C GLY A 16 -10.79 14.78 18.54
N HIS A 17 -11.85 15.25 17.92
CA HIS A 17 -13.20 14.75 18.16
C HIS A 17 -13.34 13.24 17.94
N THR A 18 -14.42 12.64 18.43
CA THR A 18 -14.71 11.22 18.17
C THR A 18 -14.81 10.96 16.65
N ASN A 19 -14.35 9.78 16.21
CA ASN A 19 -14.41 9.34 14.81
C ASN A 19 -13.66 10.19 13.75
N THR A 20 -12.74 11.08 14.16
CA THR A 20 -11.93 11.87 13.19
C THR A 20 -10.78 11.09 12.52
N GLY A 21 -10.55 9.84 12.93
CA GLY A 21 -9.47 8.99 12.43
C GLY A 21 -8.16 9.10 13.23
N LYS A 22 -8.23 9.34 14.54
CA LYS A 22 -7.05 9.36 15.44
C LYS A 22 -6.31 8.02 15.48
N THR A 23 -7.00 6.95 15.86
CA THR A 23 -6.46 5.58 15.84
C THR A 23 -6.01 5.19 14.43
N SER A 24 -6.76 5.62 13.41
CA SER A 24 -6.42 5.41 12.01
C SER A 24 -5.08 6.05 11.62
N LEU A 25 -4.82 7.27 12.09
CA LEU A 25 -3.55 7.97 11.90
C LEU A 25 -2.41 7.21 12.57
N VAL A 26 -2.61 6.74 13.81
CA VAL A 26 -1.59 5.97 14.54
C VAL A 26 -1.25 4.68 13.80
N ARG A 27 -2.25 3.89 13.38
CA ARG A 27 -2.06 2.67 12.57
C ARG A 27 -1.26 2.92 11.30
N THR A 28 -1.61 3.98 10.56
CA THR A 28 -0.94 4.32 9.30
C THR A 28 0.51 4.77 9.53
N LEU A 29 0.80 5.56 10.56
CA LEU A 29 2.18 5.95 10.89
C LEU A 29 3.03 4.76 11.37
N MET A 30 2.43 3.83 12.12
CA MET A 30 3.07 2.61 12.59
C MET A 30 3.23 1.54 11.51
N ARG A 31 2.48 1.66 10.41
CA ARG A 31 2.29 0.60 9.41
C ARG A 31 1.82 -0.73 10.03
N ASN A 32 0.92 -0.64 11.00
CA ASN A 32 0.41 -1.79 11.75
C ASN A 32 -1.12 -1.70 11.90
N CYS A 33 -1.83 -2.67 11.34
CA CYS A 33 -3.30 -2.74 11.38
C CYS A 33 -3.86 -3.16 12.74
N ASP A 34 -3.11 -3.94 13.51
CA ASP A 34 -3.57 -4.61 14.74
C ASP A 34 -3.56 -3.67 15.96
N PHE A 35 -2.95 -2.49 15.83
CA PHE A 35 -2.91 -1.50 16.91
C PHE A 35 -4.31 -1.02 17.29
N GLY A 36 -4.71 -1.17 18.55
CA GLY A 36 -6.03 -0.73 19.05
C GLY A 36 -7.22 -1.56 18.61
N GLU A 37 -7.01 -2.82 18.22
CA GLU A 37 -8.08 -3.80 18.27
C GLU A 37 -8.44 -4.10 19.73
N ILE A 38 -9.58 -3.57 20.17
CA ILE A 38 -10.19 -3.93 21.44
C ILE A 38 -10.84 -5.30 21.23
N ASP A 39 -10.25 -6.33 21.83
CA ASP A 39 -10.84 -7.67 21.92
C ASP A 39 -12.32 -7.53 22.33
N ASN A 40 -13.24 -8.12 21.55
CA ASN A 40 -14.70 -7.87 21.56
C ASN A 40 -15.42 -8.38 22.83
N ARG A 41 -14.76 -8.34 23.98
CA ARG A 41 -15.32 -8.59 25.30
C ARG A 41 -15.58 -7.26 26.00
N ALA A 42 -16.80 -6.76 25.78
CA ALA A 42 -17.45 -5.65 26.48
C ALA A 42 -16.79 -4.28 26.31
N GLY A 43 -17.50 -3.39 25.62
CA GLY A 43 -17.03 -2.08 25.19
C GLY A 43 -16.25 -1.32 26.25
N THR A 44 -15.05 -0.87 25.87
CA THR A 44 -14.59 0.50 26.09
C THR A 44 -13.22 0.76 25.49
N THR A 45 -13.10 1.86 24.76
CA THR A 45 -11.88 2.66 24.64
C THR A 45 -11.59 3.29 26.02
N ARG A 46 -11.18 2.46 27.00
CA ARG A 46 -10.99 2.84 28.42
C ARG A 46 -9.52 3.12 28.82
N HIS A 47 -8.56 2.93 27.91
CA HIS A 47 -7.13 3.20 28.15
C HIS A 47 -6.52 4.03 27.01
N VAL A 48 -5.57 4.91 27.34
CA VAL A 48 -4.71 5.59 26.35
C VAL A 48 -3.74 4.55 25.83
N GLU A 49 -3.84 4.22 24.54
CA GLU A 49 -2.93 3.30 23.90
C GLU A 49 -1.70 4.06 23.39
N SER A 50 -0.53 3.49 23.61
CA SER A 50 0.75 4.05 23.18
C SER A 50 1.42 3.14 22.17
N ALA A 51 1.89 3.70 21.06
CA ALA A 51 2.73 3.02 20.08
C ALA A 51 4.10 3.69 20.01
N GLN A 52 5.16 2.91 19.75
CA GLN A 52 6.52 3.42 19.66
C GLN A 52 7.08 3.23 18.25
N ILE A 53 7.62 4.30 17.68
CA ILE A 53 8.43 4.23 16.45
C ILE A 53 9.90 4.35 16.85
N PHE A 54 10.72 3.44 16.34
CA PHE A 54 12.13 3.33 16.70
C PHE A 54 13.04 4.01 15.68
N LEU A 55 14.18 4.50 16.16
CA LEU A 55 15.33 4.91 15.35
C LEU A 55 16.52 4.03 15.77
N GLY A 56 16.84 3.03 14.96
CA GLY A 56 17.67 1.90 15.40
C GLY A 56 16.99 1.17 16.56
N ASP A 57 17.71 0.94 17.66
CA ASP A 57 17.17 0.26 18.85
C ASP A 57 16.51 1.20 19.87
N LYS A 58 16.41 2.51 19.56
CA LYS A 58 15.90 3.52 20.49
C LYS A 58 14.46 3.88 20.14
N ALA A 59 13.56 3.79 21.12
CA ALA A 59 12.22 4.37 20.99
C ALA A 59 12.36 5.88 20.75
N PHE A 60 12.01 6.32 19.54
CA PHE A 60 12.24 7.68 19.08
C PHE A 60 10.98 8.53 19.20
N LEU A 61 9.85 8.03 18.71
CA LEU A 61 8.53 8.65 18.87
C LEU A 61 7.64 7.74 19.72
N GLU A 62 6.88 8.32 20.64
CA GLU A 62 5.80 7.65 21.36
C GLU A 62 4.47 8.32 20.99
N LEU A 63 3.69 7.64 20.14
CA LEU A 63 2.37 8.06 19.70
C LEU A 63 1.34 7.62 20.74
N ARG A 64 0.62 8.57 21.34
CA ARG A 64 -0.44 8.30 22.30
C ARG A 64 -1.79 8.62 21.67
N ASP A 65 -2.58 7.59 21.43
CA ASP A 65 -3.94 7.74 20.95
C ASP A 65 -4.85 8.12 22.12
N THR A 66 -5.51 9.28 22.04
CA THR A 66 -6.41 9.72 23.10
C THR A 66 -7.86 9.35 22.76
N PRO A 67 -8.72 9.15 23.78
CA PRO A 67 -10.16 9.23 23.57
C PRO A 67 -10.56 10.52 22.83
N GLY A 68 -11.74 10.51 22.21
CA GLY A 68 -12.30 11.73 21.65
C GLY A 68 -12.61 12.74 22.76
N LEU A 69 -12.48 14.02 22.44
CA LEU A 69 -12.98 15.09 23.31
C LEU A 69 -14.50 15.17 23.09
N GLU A 70 -15.30 14.81 24.09
CA GLU A 70 -16.74 14.57 23.92
C GLU A 70 -17.55 15.83 24.24
N ASP A 71 -17.32 16.44 25.40
CA ASP A 71 -18.03 17.65 25.84
C ASP A 71 -17.11 18.88 25.89
N SER A 72 -16.73 19.37 24.71
CA SER A 72 -15.83 20.52 24.57
C SER A 72 -16.44 21.84 25.05
N VAL A 73 -17.77 21.95 25.03
CA VAL A 73 -18.50 23.16 25.41
C VAL A 73 -18.51 23.30 26.94
N ALA A 74 -18.98 22.28 27.66
CA ALA A 74 -19.00 22.32 29.13
C ALA A 74 -17.58 22.44 29.71
N LEU A 75 -16.61 21.76 29.08
CA LEU A 75 -15.20 21.92 29.46
C LEU A 75 -14.73 23.37 29.30
N ALA A 76 -15.03 24.02 28.17
CA ALA A 76 -14.62 25.39 27.91
C ALA A 76 -15.23 26.38 28.91
N GLU A 77 -16.52 26.24 29.24
CA GLU A 77 -17.18 27.08 30.26
C GLU A 77 -16.51 26.93 31.62
N ARG A 78 -16.20 25.69 32.02
CA ARG A 78 -15.55 25.40 33.30
C ARG A 78 -14.13 25.94 33.37
N LEU A 79 -13.37 25.83 32.28
CA LEU A 79 -12.02 26.40 32.16
C LEU A 79 -12.04 27.94 32.13
N GLN A 80 -13.05 28.55 31.52
CA GLN A 80 -13.20 30.01 31.48
C GLN A 80 -13.42 30.57 32.89
N ALA A 81 -14.27 29.93 33.70
CA ALA A 81 -14.50 30.32 35.09
C ALA A 81 -13.22 30.29 35.95
N LEU A 82 -12.31 29.34 35.69
CA LEU A 82 -11.01 29.26 36.36
C LEU A 82 -10.01 30.31 35.84
N THR A 83 -10.08 30.66 34.56
CA THR A 83 -9.15 31.61 33.91
C THR A 83 -9.34 33.05 34.42
N SER A 84 -10.53 33.40 34.91
CA SER A 84 -10.80 34.69 35.57
C SER A 84 -9.90 34.99 36.78
N ALA A 85 -9.14 34.00 37.28
CA ALA A 85 -8.15 34.14 38.34
C ALA A 85 -6.75 34.63 37.87
N HIS A 86 -6.61 35.19 36.65
CA HIS A 86 -5.34 35.66 36.07
C HIS A 86 -4.28 34.56 35.86
N LEU A 87 -4.72 33.30 35.77
CA LEU A 87 -3.85 32.17 35.47
C LEU A 87 -3.47 32.15 33.98
N SER A 88 -2.27 31.67 33.66
CA SER A 88 -1.95 31.30 32.29
C SER A 88 -2.84 30.12 31.85
N GLY A 89 -3.07 29.95 30.55
CA GLY A 89 -3.87 28.82 30.05
C GLY A 89 -3.35 27.47 30.57
N ARG A 90 -2.03 27.30 30.63
CA ARG A 90 -1.40 26.05 31.11
C ARG A 90 -1.66 25.83 32.59
N ASP A 91 -1.57 26.89 33.40
CA ASP A 91 -1.84 26.80 34.84
C ASP A 91 -3.31 26.55 35.13
N THR A 92 -4.22 27.09 34.31
CA THR A 92 -5.64 26.75 34.34
C THR A 92 -5.84 25.26 34.11
N LEU A 93 -5.25 24.68 33.05
CA LEU A 93 -5.35 23.24 32.78
C LEU A 93 -4.75 22.39 33.91
N LEU A 94 -3.59 22.76 34.44
CA LEU A 94 -2.96 22.06 35.57
C LEU A 94 -3.83 22.10 36.83
N THR A 95 -4.49 23.22 37.09
CA THR A 95 -5.41 23.39 38.22
C THR A 95 -6.65 22.52 38.03
N PHE A 96 -7.25 22.58 36.84
CA PHE A 96 -8.43 21.80 36.48
C PHE A 96 -8.20 20.29 36.62
N VAL A 97 -7.06 19.81 36.11
CA VAL A 97 -6.71 18.38 36.12
C VAL A 97 -6.42 17.84 37.52
N LYS A 98 -5.91 18.68 38.43
CA LYS A 98 -5.62 18.29 39.83
C LYS A 98 -6.86 18.23 40.71
N ASP A 99 -7.94 18.92 40.34
CA ASP A 99 -9.16 18.94 41.12
C ASP A 99 -9.97 17.65 40.90
N SER A 100 -9.93 16.78 41.91
CA SER A 100 -10.64 15.50 41.91
C SER A 100 -12.17 15.63 41.75
N ALA A 101 -12.76 16.79 42.03
CA ALA A 101 -14.19 17.03 41.85
C ALA A 101 -14.59 16.96 40.36
N ASN A 102 -13.68 17.33 39.45
CA ASN A 102 -13.94 17.33 38.01
C ASN A 102 -14.00 15.90 37.43
N LYS A 103 -13.49 14.88 38.15
CA LYS A 103 -13.41 13.50 37.64
C LYS A 103 -14.77 12.86 37.36
N LYS A 104 -15.81 13.26 38.11
CA LYS A 104 -17.15 12.68 37.94
C LYS A 104 -17.80 13.08 36.61
N GLU A 105 -17.52 14.29 36.15
CA GLU A 105 -18.16 14.91 34.97
C GLU A 105 -17.26 14.84 33.73
N PHE A 106 -15.94 14.99 33.91
CA PHE A 106 -14.97 15.16 32.83
C PHE A 106 -13.94 14.02 32.75
N ASP A 107 -14.31 12.77 33.07
CA ASP A 107 -13.35 11.64 33.12
C ASP A 107 -12.58 11.47 31.79
N GLN A 108 -13.25 11.65 30.65
CA GLN A 108 -12.62 11.52 29.33
C GLN A 108 -11.75 12.74 29.00
N GLU A 109 -12.27 13.95 29.20
CA GLU A 109 -11.53 15.19 28.98
C GLU A 109 -10.27 15.23 29.85
N LEU A 110 -10.35 14.80 31.11
CA LEU A 110 -9.19 14.70 32.00
C LEU A 110 -8.11 13.77 31.44
N LYS A 111 -8.46 12.66 30.77
CA LYS A 111 -7.47 11.81 30.10
C LYS A 111 -6.77 12.57 28.98
N VAL A 112 -7.53 13.25 28.13
CA VAL A 112 -6.98 14.07 27.03
C VAL A 112 -6.08 15.18 27.58
N LEU A 113 -6.55 15.93 28.59
CA LEU A 113 -5.82 17.03 29.22
C LEU A 113 -4.52 16.56 29.88
N ASN A 114 -4.56 15.42 30.59
CA ASN A 114 -3.35 14.82 31.17
C ASN A 114 -2.32 14.49 30.08
N GLN A 115 -2.75 13.94 28.94
CA GLN A 115 -1.84 13.59 27.85
C GLN A 115 -1.22 14.81 27.17
N ILE A 116 -2.01 15.84 26.84
CA ILE A 116 -1.47 17.04 26.20
C ILE A 116 -0.53 17.86 27.12
N LEU A 117 -0.70 17.77 28.44
CA LEU A 117 0.16 18.49 29.39
C LEU A 117 1.58 17.90 29.45
N ILE A 118 1.69 16.58 29.25
CA ILE A 118 2.96 15.83 29.28
C ILE A 118 3.58 15.61 27.90
N SER A 119 2.84 15.81 26.81
CA SER A 119 3.37 15.65 25.45
C SER A 119 4.42 16.70 25.07
N ASP A 120 5.27 16.36 24.10
CA ASP A 120 6.17 17.29 23.44
C ASP A 120 5.46 18.05 22.31
N ILE A 121 4.50 17.38 21.66
CA ILE A 121 3.73 17.91 20.53
C ILE A 121 2.32 17.31 20.51
N ILE A 122 1.37 18.06 19.97
CA ILE A 122 -0.03 17.64 19.82
C ILE A 122 -0.34 17.57 18.32
N LEU A 123 -0.86 16.42 17.88
CA LEU A 123 -1.46 16.27 16.56
C LEU A 123 -2.98 16.40 16.70
N TYR A 124 -3.56 17.46 16.16
CA TYR A 124 -5.01 17.66 16.19
C TYR A 124 -5.63 17.16 14.90
N VAL A 125 -6.29 15.99 14.94
CA VAL A 125 -6.84 15.31 13.77
C VAL A 125 -8.24 15.84 13.48
N ILE A 126 -8.39 16.37 12.26
CA ILE A 126 -9.61 17.00 11.76
C ILE A 126 -10.21 16.13 10.67
N ASP A 127 -11.51 15.81 10.81
CA ASP A 127 -12.29 15.20 9.73
C ASP A 127 -12.75 16.29 8.74
N CYS A 128 -12.13 16.38 7.57
CA CYS A 128 -12.52 17.36 6.55
C CYS A 128 -13.88 17.08 5.89
N ARG A 129 -14.52 15.93 6.15
CA ARG A 129 -15.88 15.65 5.66
C ARG A 129 -16.90 16.47 6.44
N GLU A 130 -16.58 16.84 7.67
CA GLU A 130 -17.46 17.66 8.51
C GLU A 130 -17.19 19.16 8.32
N PRO A 131 -18.25 20.00 8.34
CA PRO A 131 -18.09 21.45 8.34
C PRO A 131 -17.50 21.92 9.66
N VAL A 132 -17.04 23.17 9.70
CA VAL A 132 -16.54 23.78 10.94
C VAL A 132 -17.72 24.06 11.87
N LEU A 133 -17.75 23.35 13.01
CA LEU A 133 -18.76 23.52 14.06
C LEU A 133 -18.18 24.20 15.29
N GLU A 134 -19.04 24.86 16.06
CA GLU A 134 -18.65 25.60 17.26
C GLU A 134 -17.91 24.73 18.29
N LYS A 135 -18.35 23.48 18.48
CA LYS A 135 -17.68 22.49 19.35
C LYS A 135 -16.19 22.32 19.02
N TYR A 136 -15.80 22.40 17.75
CA TYR A 136 -14.40 22.28 17.33
C TYR A 136 -13.58 23.54 17.63
N LEU A 137 -14.23 24.71 17.64
CA LEU A 137 -13.58 25.95 18.05
C LEU A 137 -13.24 25.90 19.54
N PHE A 138 -14.13 25.35 20.37
CA PHE A 138 -13.87 25.12 21.79
C PHE A 138 -12.74 24.12 22.03
N GLU A 139 -12.70 23.02 21.26
CA GLU A 139 -11.58 22.08 21.29
C GLU A 139 -10.24 22.78 21.00
N LEU A 140 -10.16 23.56 19.91
CA LEU A 140 -8.94 24.30 19.54
C LEU A 140 -8.52 25.30 20.62
N ARG A 141 -9.46 26.05 21.22
CA ARG A 141 -9.17 26.95 22.35
C ARG A 141 -8.59 26.18 23.52
N CYS A 142 -9.22 25.08 23.93
CA CYS A 142 -8.75 24.24 25.03
C CYS A 142 -7.33 23.71 24.78
N LEU A 143 -7.06 23.17 23.59
CA LEU A 143 -5.74 22.66 23.23
C LEU A 143 -4.66 23.75 23.25
N SER A 144 -4.98 24.95 22.75
CA SER A 144 -4.06 26.09 22.76
C SER A 144 -3.59 26.47 24.17
N MET A 145 -4.39 26.18 25.21
CA MET A 145 -4.04 26.47 26.60
C MET A 145 -2.88 25.60 27.12
N ALA A 146 -2.62 24.44 26.52
CA ALA A 146 -1.55 23.53 26.96
C ALA A 146 -0.14 24.12 26.79
N ALA A 147 0.01 25.18 25.99
CA ALA A 147 1.29 25.80 25.63
C ALA A 147 2.28 24.78 25.04
N LYS A 148 1.78 23.93 24.14
CA LYS A 148 2.55 22.96 23.36
C LYS A 148 2.46 23.30 21.88
N PRO A 149 3.45 22.92 21.07
CA PRO A 149 3.30 22.90 19.62
C PRO A 149 2.10 22.04 19.21
N ILE A 150 1.23 22.59 18.35
CA ILE A 150 0.07 21.90 17.79
C ILE A 150 0.22 21.87 16.28
N ILE A 151 0.10 20.69 15.69
CA ILE A 151 0.01 20.51 14.24
C ILE A 151 -1.38 19.97 13.92
N PRO A 152 -2.25 20.79 13.28
CA PRO A 152 -3.48 20.29 12.72
C PRO A 152 -3.20 19.32 11.57
N VAL A 153 -3.87 18.17 11.61
CA VAL A 153 -3.81 17.12 10.59
C VAL A 153 -5.17 17.04 9.91
N LEU A 154 -5.23 17.47 8.64
CA LEU A 154 -6.42 17.39 7.81
C LEU A 154 -6.54 15.96 7.24
N ASN A 155 -7.55 15.22 7.69
CA ASN A 155 -7.85 13.85 7.27
C ASN A 155 -9.07 13.81 6.32
N PHE A 156 -9.20 12.74 5.54
CA PHE A 156 -10.27 12.52 4.54
C PHE A 156 -10.36 13.62 3.46
N ILE A 157 -9.20 13.99 2.91
CA ILE A 157 -9.05 15.13 1.99
C ILE A 157 -9.35 14.79 0.52
N GLU A 158 -9.36 13.51 0.15
CA GLU A 158 -9.64 13.05 -1.22
C GLU A 158 -11.14 12.95 -1.52
N LYS A 159 -12.00 12.98 -0.50
CA LYS A 159 -13.45 12.86 -0.69
C LYS A 159 -14.03 14.14 -1.31
N SER A 160 -14.91 13.99 -2.32
CA SER A 160 -15.61 15.12 -2.92
C SER A 160 -16.51 15.83 -1.90
N GLY A 161 -16.60 17.16 -2.00
CA GLY A 161 -17.42 17.98 -1.10
C GLY A 161 -16.84 18.16 0.31
N ASN A 162 -15.54 17.95 0.51
CA ASN A 162 -14.89 18.23 1.78
C ASN A 162 -14.77 19.73 2.09
N HIS A 163 -14.58 20.07 3.36
CA HIS A 163 -14.53 21.43 3.90
C HIS A 163 -13.10 21.90 4.15
N LYS A 164 -12.09 21.36 3.45
CA LYS A 164 -10.66 21.66 3.74
C LYS A 164 -10.32 23.14 3.69
N THR A 165 -10.90 23.88 2.74
CA THR A 165 -10.66 25.32 2.57
C THR A 165 -11.23 26.12 3.74
N GLU A 166 -12.41 25.74 4.22
CA GLU A 166 -13.05 26.33 5.40
C GLU A 166 -12.21 26.07 6.65
N TRP A 167 -11.82 24.81 6.87
CA TRP A 167 -10.93 24.42 7.97
C TRP A 167 -9.62 25.19 7.97
N ARG A 168 -8.95 25.34 6.82
CA ARG A 168 -7.72 26.13 6.71
C ARG A 168 -7.91 27.58 7.13
N LYS A 169 -9.03 28.20 6.76
CA LYS A 169 -9.35 29.57 7.15
C LYS A 169 -9.55 29.67 8.66
N THR A 170 -10.37 28.79 9.25
CA THR A 170 -10.60 28.74 10.70
C THR A 170 -9.31 28.50 11.48
N LEU A 171 -8.46 27.57 11.04
CA LEU A 171 -7.17 27.32 11.68
C LEU A 171 -6.25 28.54 11.62
N ALA A 172 -6.25 29.28 10.51
CA ALA A 172 -5.51 30.53 10.39
C ALA A 172 -6.03 31.62 11.33
N ASP A 173 -7.35 31.73 11.53
CA ASP A 173 -7.96 32.66 12.50
C ASP A 173 -7.54 32.34 13.95
N PHE A 174 -7.15 31.08 14.21
CA PHE A 174 -6.59 30.60 15.48
C PHE A 174 -5.05 30.63 15.52
N ASN A 175 -4.39 31.21 14.51
CA ASN A 175 -2.93 31.26 14.32
C ASN A 175 -2.25 29.89 14.11
N PHE A 176 -3.01 28.85 13.75
CA PHE A 176 -2.46 27.55 13.37
C PHE A 176 -2.11 27.51 11.88
N HIS A 177 -0.91 28.01 11.55
CA HIS A 177 -0.43 28.04 10.15
C HIS A 177 0.38 26.79 9.75
N SER A 178 0.84 26.01 10.72
CA SER A 178 1.62 24.77 10.48
C SER A 178 0.72 23.55 10.49
N LEU A 179 -0.09 23.40 9.44
CA LEU A 179 -0.93 22.23 9.22
C LEU A 179 -0.32 21.25 8.20
N VAL A 180 -0.83 20.03 8.20
CA VAL A 180 -0.49 19.00 7.22
C VAL A 180 -1.76 18.32 6.70
N GLU A 181 -1.78 18.03 5.41
CA GLU A 181 -2.75 17.14 4.80
C GLU A 181 -2.20 15.71 4.87
N PHE A 182 -2.91 14.85 5.59
CA PHE A 182 -2.55 13.46 5.78
C PHE A 182 -3.81 12.61 5.79
N ASP A 183 -4.08 11.97 4.65
CA ASP A 183 -5.21 11.08 4.51
C ASP A 183 -4.85 9.69 5.04
N THR A 184 -5.58 9.25 6.06
CA THR A 184 -5.36 7.94 6.70
C THR A 184 -5.86 6.76 5.85
N VAL A 185 -6.66 7.04 4.80
CA VAL A 185 -7.18 6.06 3.85
C VAL A 185 -6.32 6.00 2.59
N ALA A 186 -6.02 7.17 2.01
CA ALA A 186 -5.17 7.34 0.84
C ALA A 186 -3.74 7.70 1.26
N PHE A 187 -2.94 6.70 1.60
CA PHE A 187 -1.60 6.91 2.11
C PHE A 187 -0.66 7.52 1.06
N SER A 188 0.17 8.45 1.53
CA SER A 188 1.28 8.99 0.76
C SER A 188 2.48 9.13 1.70
N PHE A 189 3.58 8.46 1.36
CA PHE A 189 4.81 8.58 2.13
C PHE A 189 5.36 10.02 2.12
N ASP A 190 5.09 10.79 1.06
CA ASP A 190 5.44 12.22 1.03
C ASP A 190 4.63 13.03 2.05
N ALA A 191 3.38 12.66 2.33
CA ALA A 191 2.60 13.27 3.42
C ALA A 191 3.23 12.96 4.79
N GLU A 192 3.70 11.72 4.99
CA GLU A 192 4.44 11.31 6.20
C GLU A 192 5.73 12.12 6.36
N LYS A 193 6.53 12.25 5.31
CA LYS A 193 7.73 13.12 5.32
C LYS A 193 7.39 14.58 5.63
N ARG A 194 6.32 15.12 5.05
CA ARG A 194 5.87 16.49 5.33
C ARG A 194 5.50 16.67 6.81
N LEU A 195 4.79 15.71 7.40
CA LEU A 195 4.46 15.71 8.83
C LEU A 195 5.73 15.78 9.69
N TYR A 196 6.70 14.90 9.47
CA TYR A 196 7.95 14.90 10.25
C TYR A 196 8.79 16.17 10.04
N ARG A 197 8.82 16.74 8.83
CA ARG A 197 9.44 18.06 8.58
C ARG A 197 8.76 19.19 9.35
N LYS A 198 7.44 19.11 9.57
CA LYS A 198 6.77 20.04 10.48
C LYS A 198 7.23 19.84 11.93
N PHE A 199 7.50 18.60 12.36
CA PHE A 199 8.08 18.34 13.68
C PHE A 199 9.43 19.02 13.83
N GLN A 200 10.31 18.92 12.83
CA GLN A 200 11.61 19.60 12.84
C GLN A 200 11.48 21.11 13.04
N THR A 201 10.46 21.72 12.44
CA THR A 201 10.23 23.17 12.52
C THR A 201 9.79 23.60 13.92
N VAL A 202 8.99 22.78 14.61
CA VAL A 202 8.40 23.15 15.91
C VAL A 202 9.12 22.55 17.12
N LEU A 203 9.98 21.55 16.90
CA LEU A 203 10.81 20.87 17.92
C LEU A 203 12.30 21.08 17.63
N GLU A 204 12.75 22.35 17.63
CA GLU A 204 14.12 22.75 17.28
C GLU A 204 15.24 21.92 17.93
N PRO A 205 15.17 21.56 19.25
CA PRO A 205 16.22 20.75 19.86
C PRO A 205 16.40 19.35 19.25
N TYR A 206 15.40 18.84 18.53
CA TYR A 206 15.40 17.51 17.90
C TYR A 206 15.69 17.56 16.39
N TYR A 207 15.99 18.73 15.81
CA TYR A 207 16.11 18.92 14.36
C TYR A 207 16.99 17.86 13.67
N ALA A 208 18.23 17.67 14.16
CA ALA A 208 19.18 16.73 13.59
C ALA A 208 18.74 15.26 13.74
N LEU A 209 18.16 14.89 14.89
CA LEU A 209 17.65 13.54 15.11
C LEU A 209 16.44 13.24 14.23
N LEU A 210 15.55 14.22 14.04
CA LEU A 210 14.42 14.11 13.14
C LEU A 210 14.85 14.02 11.68
N GLU A 211 15.95 14.67 11.27
CA GLU A 211 16.50 14.52 9.91
C GLU A 211 16.98 13.08 9.69
N THR A 212 17.76 12.53 10.62
CA THR A 212 18.20 11.12 10.57
C THR A 212 17.01 10.16 10.57
N PHE A 213 15.99 10.45 11.37
CA PHE A 213 14.76 9.67 11.39
C PHE A 213 14.03 9.70 10.05
N ILE A 214 13.84 10.87 9.44
CA ILE A 214 13.19 11.01 8.13
C ILE A 214 13.96 10.22 7.06
N GLN A 215 15.29 10.31 7.06
CA GLN A 215 16.13 9.58 6.12
C GLN A 215 15.98 8.06 6.29
N GLN A 216 16.05 7.55 7.52
CA GLN A 216 15.83 6.12 7.79
C GLN A 216 14.46 5.66 7.30
N ARG A 217 13.40 6.45 7.56
CA ARG A 217 12.04 6.12 7.10
C ARG A 217 11.93 6.07 5.58
N GLU A 218 12.67 6.93 4.88
CA GLU A 218 12.72 6.95 3.42
C GLU A 218 13.47 5.73 2.86
N GLU A 219 14.61 5.38 3.46
CA GLU A 219 15.35 4.16 3.12
C GLU A 219 14.50 2.90 3.37
N ASP A 220 13.82 2.79 4.52
CA ASP A 220 12.90 1.68 4.84
C ASP A 220 11.76 1.58 3.82
N TRP A 221 11.18 2.71 3.43
CA TRP A 221 10.11 2.76 2.43
C TRP A 221 10.57 2.31 1.05
N LEU A 222 11.73 2.79 0.60
CA LEU A 222 12.30 2.41 -0.68
C LEU A 222 12.68 0.91 -0.70
N ALA A 223 13.27 0.40 0.37
CA ALA A 223 13.59 -1.02 0.51
C ALA A 223 12.32 -1.90 0.48
N LEU A 224 11.26 -1.49 1.18
CA LEU A 224 9.97 -2.18 1.16
C LEU A 224 9.34 -2.19 -0.23
N ARG A 225 9.31 -1.04 -0.93
CA ARG A 225 8.82 -0.95 -2.31
C ARG A 225 9.61 -1.86 -3.25
N HIS A 226 10.93 -1.82 -3.15
CA HIS A 226 11.81 -2.67 -3.94
C HIS A 226 11.53 -4.16 -3.70
N ALA A 227 11.38 -4.59 -2.44
CA ALA A 227 11.05 -5.98 -2.10
C ALA A 227 9.70 -6.43 -2.70
N CYS A 228 8.68 -5.57 -2.69
CA CYS A 228 7.38 -5.88 -3.29
C CYS A 228 7.45 -5.96 -4.82
N ILE A 229 8.18 -5.03 -5.46
CA ILE A 229 8.42 -5.04 -6.91
C ILE A 229 9.17 -6.30 -7.31
N GLN A 230 10.23 -6.64 -6.59
CA GLN A 230 11.00 -7.87 -6.83
C GLN A 230 10.10 -9.11 -6.70
N CYS A 231 9.22 -9.17 -5.70
CA CYS A 231 8.27 -10.27 -5.54
C CYS A 231 7.33 -10.42 -6.76
N SER A 232 6.90 -9.32 -7.38
CA SER A 232 6.09 -9.35 -8.61
C SER A 232 6.92 -9.76 -9.84
N SER A 233 8.16 -9.29 -9.97
CA SER A 233 9.08 -9.70 -11.04
C SER A 233 9.40 -11.19 -10.99
N GLU A 234 9.72 -11.72 -9.80
CA GLU A 234 9.93 -13.15 -9.55
C GLU A 234 8.70 -13.98 -9.95
N PHE A 235 7.50 -13.49 -9.60
CA PHE A 235 6.25 -14.14 -9.99
C PHE A 235 6.07 -14.17 -11.51
N MET A 236 6.27 -13.05 -12.20
CA MET A 236 6.15 -12.97 -13.66
C MET A 236 7.14 -13.92 -14.36
N LEU A 237 8.39 -13.94 -13.90
CA LEU A 237 9.39 -14.87 -14.39
C LEU A 237 8.97 -16.33 -14.16
N ALA A 238 8.46 -16.65 -12.96
CA ALA A 238 8.04 -18.00 -12.60
C ALA A 238 6.84 -18.49 -13.41
N VAL A 239 5.82 -17.65 -13.65
CA VAL A 239 4.64 -18.05 -14.43
C VAL A 239 4.93 -18.20 -15.92
N SER A 240 5.84 -17.38 -16.46
CA SER A 240 6.28 -17.52 -17.86
C SER A 240 7.06 -18.79 -18.15
N LYS A 241 7.62 -19.45 -17.12
CA LYS A 241 8.28 -20.76 -17.25
C LYS A 241 7.33 -21.95 -17.18
N ILE A 242 6.08 -21.76 -16.75
CA ILE A 242 5.18 -22.89 -16.56
C ILE A 242 4.81 -23.48 -17.91
N GLN A 243 5.11 -24.77 -18.05
CA GLN A 243 4.89 -25.55 -19.25
C GLN A 243 4.27 -26.90 -18.85
N VAL A 244 3.22 -27.30 -19.56
CA VAL A 244 2.57 -28.60 -19.38
C VAL A 244 2.72 -29.41 -20.66
N THR A 245 3.33 -30.59 -20.57
CA THR A 245 3.49 -31.51 -21.70
C THR A 245 2.21 -32.32 -21.91
N VAL A 246 1.78 -32.45 -23.16
CA VAL A 246 0.66 -33.28 -23.61
C VAL A 246 1.18 -34.39 -24.49
N ASP A 247 0.78 -35.63 -24.20
CA ASP A 247 1.10 -36.81 -25.01
C ASP A 247 0.00 -37.08 -26.04
N THR A 248 0.37 -36.99 -27.31
CA THR A 248 -0.50 -37.23 -28.48
C THR A 248 -0.67 -38.69 -28.83
N THR A 249 0.14 -39.60 -28.28
CA THR A 249 -0.04 -41.05 -28.49
C THR A 249 -1.28 -41.60 -27.79
N THR A 250 -1.83 -40.85 -26.83
CA THR A 250 -3.08 -41.14 -26.10
C THR A 250 -4.11 -40.01 -26.21
N ALA A 251 -3.91 -39.01 -27.07
CA ALA A 251 -4.70 -37.78 -27.07
C ALA A 251 -6.13 -37.98 -27.57
N ASP A 252 -7.03 -38.19 -26.62
CA ASP A 252 -8.41 -37.75 -26.73
C ASP A 252 -8.49 -36.24 -26.46
N LYS A 253 -9.52 -35.54 -26.96
CA LYS A 253 -9.73 -34.09 -26.71
C LYS A 253 -9.68 -33.71 -25.22
N ASN A 254 -9.91 -34.68 -24.35
CA ASN A 254 -9.84 -34.54 -22.89
C ASN A 254 -8.42 -34.25 -22.37
N ALA A 255 -7.36 -34.70 -23.04
CA ALA A 255 -5.98 -34.52 -22.57
C ALA A 255 -5.51 -33.06 -22.66
N GLU A 256 -5.89 -32.34 -23.72
CA GLU A 256 -5.54 -30.91 -23.89
C GLU A 256 -6.30 -30.03 -22.89
N VAL A 257 -7.57 -30.36 -22.65
CA VAL A 257 -8.44 -29.69 -21.68
C VAL A 257 -7.89 -29.90 -20.26
N GLU A 258 -7.47 -31.12 -19.92
CA GLU A 258 -6.89 -31.41 -18.61
C GLU A 258 -5.53 -30.70 -18.42
N ALA A 259 -4.67 -30.73 -19.44
CA ALA A 259 -3.39 -30.02 -19.40
C ALA A 259 -3.55 -28.50 -19.26
N SER A 260 -4.52 -27.92 -19.98
CA SER A 260 -4.88 -26.50 -19.83
C SER A 260 -5.40 -26.21 -18.43
N ALA A 261 -6.28 -27.05 -17.89
CA ALA A 261 -6.79 -26.88 -16.52
C ALA A 261 -5.66 -26.96 -15.46
N ARG A 262 -4.68 -27.85 -15.63
CA ARG A 262 -3.50 -27.95 -14.77
C ARG A 262 -2.62 -26.71 -14.85
N LEU A 263 -2.34 -26.20 -16.06
CA LEU A 263 -1.61 -24.94 -16.27
C LEU A 263 -2.32 -23.80 -15.54
N GLN A 264 -3.61 -23.62 -15.81
CA GLN A 264 -4.41 -22.56 -15.23
C GLN A 264 -4.45 -22.64 -13.69
N ASN A 265 -4.63 -23.83 -13.12
CA ASN A 265 -4.63 -24.01 -11.67
C ASN A 265 -3.27 -23.70 -11.04
N THR A 266 -2.17 -24.08 -11.71
CA THR A 266 -0.80 -23.78 -11.23
C THR A 266 -0.56 -22.27 -11.17
N VAL A 267 -1.01 -21.53 -12.20
CA VAL A 267 -0.91 -20.07 -12.25
C VAL A 267 -1.75 -19.43 -11.14
N ARG A 268 -2.99 -19.89 -10.92
CA ARG A 268 -3.87 -19.41 -9.83
C ARG A 268 -3.24 -19.61 -8.44
N VAL A 269 -2.60 -20.76 -8.21
CA VAL A 269 -1.90 -21.04 -6.94
C VAL A 269 -0.74 -20.06 -6.74
N LYS A 270 0.11 -19.87 -7.76
CA LYS A 270 1.24 -18.93 -7.68
C LYS A 270 0.80 -17.48 -7.50
N GLU A 271 -0.28 -17.06 -8.16
CA GLU A 271 -0.81 -15.70 -7.98
C GLU A 271 -1.30 -15.49 -6.55
N LYS A 272 -1.96 -16.50 -5.95
CA LYS A 272 -2.38 -16.44 -4.54
C LYS A 272 -1.19 -16.39 -3.57
N GLU A 273 -0.16 -17.21 -3.81
CA GLU A 273 1.07 -17.22 -2.99
C GLU A 273 1.79 -15.88 -3.04
N GLN A 274 1.92 -15.31 -4.24
CA GLN A 274 2.52 -14.00 -4.45
C GLN A 274 1.74 -12.90 -3.74
N LEU A 275 0.40 -12.93 -3.84
CA LEU A 275 -0.45 -11.96 -3.15
C LEU A 275 -0.19 -12.04 -1.64
N GLY A 276 -0.16 -13.25 -1.08
CA GLY A 276 0.18 -13.45 0.33
C GLY A 276 1.54 -12.87 0.73
N ARG A 277 2.58 -13.04 -0.10
CA ARG A 277 3.92 -12.47 0.14
C ARG A 277 3.90 -10.94 0.15
N ILE A 278 3.24 -10.29 -0.81
CA ILE A 278 3.12 -8.82 -0.84
C ILE A 278 2.41 -8.30 0.40
N LEU A 279 1.31 -8.93 0.80
CA LEU A 279 0.55 -8.50 1.98
C LEU A 279 1.38 -8.63 3.25
N GLN A 280 2.14 -9.71 3.39
CA GLN A 280 3.06 -9.88 4.51
C GLN A 280 4.15 -8.81 4.54
N LEU A 281 4.77 -8.51 3.38
CA LEU A 281 5.77 -7.45 3.27
C LEU A 281 5.20 -6.09 3.73
N LEU A 282 3.99 -5.78 3.25
CA LEU A 282 3.31 -4.53 3.56
C LEU A 282 2.57 -4.53 4.89
N GLN A 283 2.58 -5.63 5.65
CA GLN A 283 1.81 -5.80 6.89
C GLN A 283 0.30 -5.53 6.73
N PHE A 284 -0.28 -6.02 5.63
CA PHE A 284 -1.72 -6.09 5.42
C PHE A 284 -2.22 -7.51 5.67
N SER A 285 -3.41 -7.63 6.26
CA SER A 285 -4.17 -8.87 6.30
C SER A 285 -4.90 -9.12 4.97
N ALA A 286 -5.44 -10.34 4.79
CA ALA A 286 -6.29 -10.65 3.63
C ALA A 286 -7.61 -9.84 3.63
N ASP A 287 -8.12 -9.51 4.82
CA ASP A 287 -9.33 -8.70 4.99
C ASP A 287 -9.09 -7.24 4.67
N ASP A 288 -7.86 -6.75 4.86
CA ASP A 288 -7.48 -5.38 4.51
C ASP A 288 -7.53 -5.09 3.01
N ILE A 289 -7.63 -6.10 2.13
CA ILE A 289 -7.63 -5.90 0.66
C ILE A 289 -9.02 -5.60 0.12
N GLN A 290 -10.09 -5.92 0.86
CA GLN A 290 -11.48 -5.82 0.39
C GLN A 290 -11.85 -4.42 -0.14
N TYR A 291 -11.02 -3.43 0.19
CA TYR A 291 -11.20 -2.01 -0.12
C TYR A 291 -10.03 -1.37 -0.88
N ALA A 292 -9.10 -2.14 -1.44
CA ALA A 292 -7.93 -1.59 -2.14
C ALA A 292 -8.21 -1.09 -3.59
N ASN A 293 -9.47 -0.91 -4.01
CA ASN A 293 -9.90 -0.83 -5.42
C ASN A 293 -9.45 -1.98 -6.34
N VAL A 294 -8.71 -2.94 -5.79
CA VAL A 294 -8.38 -4.17 -6.47
C VAL A 294 -9.56 -5.10 -6.24
N PRO A 295 -10.14 -5.70 -7.28
CA PRO A 295 -11.27 -6.60 -7.13
C PRO A 295 -10.78 -7.94 -6.59
N ILE A 296 -10.39 -8.00 -5.31
CA ILE A 296 -9.93 -9.18 -4.57
C ILE A 296 -10.88 -9.46 -3.40
N LYS A 297 -11.28 -10.73 -3.25
CA LYS A 297 -12.11 -11.25 -2.16
C LYS A 297 -11.57 -12.61 -1.73
N ASP A 298 -11.49 -12.86 -0.42
CA ASP A 298 -10.98 -14.12 0.15
C ASP A 298 -9.57 -14.51 -0.37
N GLY A 299 -8.70 -13.49 -0.56
CA GLY A 299 -7.35 -13.65 -1.09
C GLY A 299 -7.30 -14.08 -2.56
N ARG A 300 -8.35 -13.83 -3.34
CA ARG A 300 -8.44 -14.13 -4.77
C ARG A 300 -9.09 -13.00 -5.54
N TRP A 301 -8.67 -12.78 -6.78
CA TRP A 301 -9.35 -11.84 -7.65
C TRP A 301 -10.79 -12.30 -7.95
N THR A 302 -11.74 -11.37 -7.94
CA THR A 302 -13.17 -11.68 -8.15
C THR A 302 -13.47 -12.08 -9.59
N LEU A 303 -12.72 -11.52 -10.54
CA LEU A 303 -12.76 -11.92 -11.95
C LEU A 303 -11.62 -12.89 -12.22
N ASP A 304 -11.98 -14.11 -12.63
CA ASP A 304 -11.01 -15.16 -12.94
C ASP A 304 -10.10 -14.70 -14.08
N LEU A 305 -8.81 -14.99 -13.96
CA LEU A 305 -7.80 -14.50 -14.90
C LEU A 305 -7.96 -15.11 -16.31
N PHE A 306 -8.70 -16.22 -16.44
CA PHE A 306 -8.98 -16.87 -17.72
C PHE A 306 -10.41 -16.59 -18.22
N ALA A 307 -11.16 -15.70 -17.56
CA ALA A 307 -12.45 -15.23 -18.06
C ALA A 307 -12.22 -14.18 -19.18
N PRO A 308 -12.90 -14.27 -20.33
CA PRO A 308 -12.76 -13.29 -21.42
C PRO A 308 -13.03 -11.84 -20.97
N GLU A 309 -13.93 -11.66 -20.01
CA GLU A 309 -14.26 -10.36 -19.41
C GLU A 309 -13.06 -9.72 -18.71
N ALA A 310 -12.09 -10.52 -18.22
CA ALA A 310 -10.90 -10.02 -17.55
C ALA A 310 -9.99 -9.23 -18.50
N LEU A 311 -9.79 -9.74 -19.72
CA LEU A 311 -9.00 -9.07 -20.75
C LEU A 311 -9.64 -7.74 -21.15
N LYS A 312 -10.96 -7.73 -21.32
CA LYS A 312 -11.71 -6.52 -21.66
C LYS A 312 -11.62 -5.45 -20.58
N LYS A 313 -11.68 -5.83 -19.29
CA LYS A 313 -11.54 -4.89 -18.17
C LYS A 313 -10.20 -4.16 -18.16
N PHE A 314 -9.14 -4.82 -18.62
CA PHE A 314 -7.80 -4.25 -18.72
C PHE A 314 -7.47 -3.68 -20.12
N GLY A 315 -8.47 -3.54 -21.00
CA GLY A 315 -8.29 -2.91 -22.32
C GLY A 315 -7.44 -3.73 -23.30
N ILE A 316 -7.33 -5.04 -23.10
CA ILE A 316 -6.53 -5.93 -23.95
C ILE A 316 -7.40 -6.41 -25.12
N ASP A 317 -7.09 -5.95 -26.34
CA ASP A 317 -7.82 -6.30 -27.56
C ASP A 317 -7.61 -7.77 -27.97
N THR A 318 -8.71 -8.51 -28.12
CA THR A 318 -8.71 -9.95 -28.47
C THR A 318 -9.17 -10.21 -29.91
N ALA A 319 -8.82 -9.33 -30.85
CA ALA A 319 -9.43 -9.28 -32.18
C ALA A 319 -9.16 -10.51 -33.10
N SER A 320 -8.33 -11.48 -32.70
CA SER A 320 -8.21 -12.74 -33.44
C SER A 320 -7.71 -13.88 -32.57
N ALA A 321 -8.41 -15.00 -32.60
CA ALA A 321 -8.05 -16.29 -32.01
C ALA A 321 -8.00 -16.37 -30.46
N ALA A 322 -9.08 -16.92 -29.90
CA ALA A 322 -9.13 -17.74 -28.68
C ALA A 322 -8.10 -17.40 -27.58
N ALA A 323 -8.42 -16.41 -26.73
CA ALA A 323 -7.74 -16.21 -25.45
C ALA A 323 -8.20 -17.27 -24.43
N THR A 324 -7.78 -18.52 -24.65
CA THR A 324 -8.08 -19.65 -23.76
C THR A 324 -7.16 -19.69 -22.53
N GLY A 325 -6.12 -18.84 -22.50
CA GLY A 325 -5.10 -18.84 -21.47
C GLY A 325 -3.92 -19.77 -21.74
N ALA A 326 -3.93 -20.42 -22.91
CA ALA A 326 -3.05 -21.51 -23.26
C ALA A 326 -2.63 -21.40 -24.72
N ALA A 327 -1.32 -21.24 -24.95
CA ALA A 327 -0.72 -21.31 -26.28
C ALA A 327 -0.09 -22.69 -26.49
N ILE A 328 -0.52 -23.39 -27.55
CA ILE A 328 0.10 -24.63 -28.02
C ILE A 328 1.38 -24.27 -28.78
N GLY A 329 2.52 -24.88 -28.41
CA GLY A 329 3.80 -24.68 -29.11
C GLY A 329 4.79 -23.73 -28.42
N VAL A 330 4.60 -23.42 -27.14
CA VAL A 330 5.59 -22.71 -26.32
C VAL A 330 6.86 -23.57 -26.23
N GLY A 331 7.84 -23.25 -27.08
CA GLY A 331 9.09 -24.03 -27.24
C GLY A 331 9.43 -24.44 -28.68
N VAL A 332 8.62 -24.11 -29.68
CA VAL A 332 9.01 -24.27 -31.09
C VAL A 332 8.63 -23.00 -31.85
N ASP A 333 9.65 -22.35 -32.39
CA ASP A 333 9.61 -21.40 -33.49
C ASP A 333 8.23 -21.29 -34.14
N VAL A 334 7.49 -20.22 -33.83
CA VAL A 334 6.33 -19.80 -34.65
C VAL A 334 6.90 -19.13 -35.91
N MET A 335 7.67 -19.89 -36.69
CA MET A 335 7.80 -19.72 -38.13
C MET A 335 6.67 -20.50 -38.80
N LEU A 336 5.43 -20.21 -38.43
CA LEU A 336 4.25 -20.68 -39.16
C LEU A 336 3.23 -19.55 -39.34
N ALA A 337 3.72 -18.35 -39.65
CA ALA A 337 2.96 -17.33 -40.38
C ALA A 337 3.05 -17.60 -41.90
N GLY A 338 2.83 -18.84 -42.35
CA GLY A 338 3.11 -19.24 -43.74
C GLY A 338 2.36 -20.46 -44.28
N LEU A 339 1.29 -20.95 -43.62
CA LEU A 339 0.54 -22.12 -44.11
C LEU A 339 -0.88 -21.84 -44.61
N SER A 340 -1.27 -20.57 -44.84
CA SER A 340 -2.55 -20.29 -45.51
C SER A 340 -2.44 -19.99 -47.01
N LEU A 341 -1.25 -19.85 -47.59
CA LEU A 341 -1.06 -19.70 -49.04
C LEU A 341 0.19 -20.47 -49.48
N GLY A 342 0.04 -21.36 -50.45
CA GLY A 342 0.96 -22.46 -50.74
C GLY A 342 2.42 -22.13 -51.11
N THR A 343 3.18 -23.21 -51.26
CA THR A 343 4.58 -23.35 -51.72
C THR A 343 5.69 -23.25 -50.65
N ALA A 344 6.57 -24.24 -50.72
CA ALA A 344 7.63 -24.55 -49.78
C ALA A 344 8.75 -23.51 -49.78
N THR A 345 9.27 -23.17 -48.59
CA THR A 345 10.68 -22.80 -48.39
C THR A 345 11.14 -23.21 -47.00
N LEU A 346 11.87 -24.33 -46.94
CA LEU A 346 12.87 -24.59 -45.90
C LEU A 346 14.03 -23.62 -46.16
N ALA A 347 14.15 -22.54 -45.39
CA ALA A 347 15.28 -21.61 -45.48
C ALA A 347 15.86 -21.37 -44.09
N GLY A 348 17.14 -21.71 -43.93
CA GLY A 348 17.82 -21.80 -42.64
C GLY A 348 18.29 -20.49 -42.04
N ALA A 349 18.57 -20.55 -40.74
CA ALA A 349 19.39 -19.61 -40.00
C ALA A 349 20.22 -20.36 -38.94
N ILE A 350 21.26 -21.07 -39.40
CA ILE A 350 22.40 -21.45 -38.56
C ILE A 350 23.47 -20.42 -38.83
N LEU A 351 23.45 -19.29 -38.13
CA LEU A 351 24.62 -18.40 -38.00
C LEU A 351 24.52 -17.65 -36.67
N GLY A 352 25.19 -18.19 -35.64
CA GLY A 352 25.32 -17.59 -34.31
C GLY A 352 25.96 -18.58 -33.33
N SER A 353 27.16 -18.25 -32.86
CA SER A 353 28.06 -19.09 -32.07
C SER A 353 27.56 -19.36 -30.64
N SER A 354 27.08 -20.58 -30.38
CA SER A 354 27.17 -21.26 -29.08
C SER A 354 26.77 -22.74 -29.23
N TRP A 355 27.75 -23.65 -29.11
CA TRP A 355 27.57 -25.10 -29.29
C TRP A 355 26.60 -25.75 -28.27
N SER A 356 26.28 -25.05 -27.18
CA SER A 356 25.26 -25.46 -26.20
C SER A 356 23.82 -25.34 -26.72
N THR A 357 23.57 -24.43 -27.67
CA THR A 357 22.23 -24.14 -28.20
C THR A 357 21.73 -25.25 -29.13
N GLY A 358 22.60 -25.83 -29.97
CA GLY A 358 22.23 -26.91 -30.91
C GLY A 358 21.78 -28.22 -30.26
N LYS A 359 22.33 -28.58 -29.07
CA LYS A 359 21.88 -29.76 -28.31
C LYS A 359 20.50 -29.57 -27.66
N ARG A 360 20.08 -28.31 -27.41
CA ARG A 360 18.82 -27.97 -26.74
C ARG A 360 17.62 -28.02 -27.69
N PHE A 361 17.77 -27.53 -28.93
CA PHE A 361 16.74 -27.63 -29.98
C PHE A 361 16.45 -29.08 -30.42
N GLY A 362 17.46 -29.96 -30.38
CA GLY A 362 17.30 -31.37 -30.77
C GLY A 362 16.30 -32.16 -29.90
N LYS A 363 16.22 -31.89 -28.59
CA LYS A 363 15.32 -32.61 -27.66
C LYS A 363 13.84 -32.28 -27.91
N GLN A 364 13.51 -31.06 -28.30
CA GLN A 364 12.13 -30.62 -28.56
C GLN A 364 11.62 -31.12 -29.93
N LEU A 365 12.48 -31.15 -30.95
CA LEU A 365 12.18 -31.82 -32.22
C LEU A 365 11.97 -33.33 -32.05
N LEU A 366 12.75 -33.97 -31.17
CA LEU A 366 12.58 -35.37 -30.77
C LEU A 366 11.30 -35.62 -29.97
N ALA A 367 10.85 -34.69 -29.12
CA ALA A 367 9.59 -34.79 -28.39
C ALA A 367 8.38 -34.78 -29.35
N ARG A 368 8.42 -33.95 -30.40
CA ARG A 368 7.40 -33.94 -31.46
C ARG A 368 7.40 -35.21 -32.29
N TYR A 369 8.58 -35.78 -32.56
CA TYR A 369 8.70 -37.10 -33.21
C TYR A 369 8.16 -38.25 -32.32
N ARG A 370 8.19 -38.08 -30.99
CA ARG A 370 7.57 -38.97 -30.01
C ARG A 370 6.09 -38.68 -29.74
N GLY A 371 5.49 -37.75 -30.49
CA GLY A 371 4.10 -37.40 -30.30
C GLY A 371 3.84 -36.61 -29.02
N GLN A 372 4.71 -35.70 -28.60
CA GLN A 372 4.45 -34.83 -27.44
C GLN A 372 4.52 -33.35 -27.84
N TYR A 373 3.68 -32.51 -27.26
CA TYR A 373 3.75 -31.05 -27.41
C TYR A 373 3.60 -30.34 -26.05
N VAL A 374 3.96 -29.06 -25.98
CA VAL A 374 3.93 -28.27 -24.75
C VAL A 374 2.91 -27.15 -24.85
N ILE A 375 2.16 -26.96 -23.77
CA ILE A 375 1.24 -25.83 -23.54
C ILE A 375 1.87 -24.91 -22.51
N GLY A 376 1.91 -23.61 -22.80
CA GLY A 376 2.29 -22.56 -21.85
C GLY A 376 1.29 -21.39 -21.91
N LEU A 377 1.56 -20.33 -21.15
CA LEU A 377 0.71 -19.14 -21.15
C LEU A 377 0.75 -18.41 -22.50
N ASP A 378 -0.41 -17.96 -22.97
CA ASP A 378 -0.50 -17.07 -24.12
C ASP A 378 -0.10 -15.62 -23.74
N GLN A 379 0.23 -14.82 -24.76
CA GLN A 379 0.65 -13.44 -24.57
C GLN A 379 -0.45 -12.56 -23.90
N PRO A 380 -1.74 -12.64 -24.28
CA PRO A 380 -2.80 -11.90 -23.59
C PRO A 380 -2.86 -12.16 -22.08
N THR A 381 -2.68 -13.42 -21.66
CA THR A 381 -2.67 -13.79 -20.23
C THR A 381 -1.45 -13.21 -19.51
N ILE A 382 -0.26 -13.22 -20.12
CA ILE A 382 0.91 -12.57 -19.52
C ILE A 382 0.70 -11.07 -19.37
N THR A 383 0.14 -10.41 -20.40
CA THR A 383 -0.21 -8.98 -20.33
C THR A 383 -1.19 -8.70 -19.20
N LEU A 384 -2.23 -9.53 -19.06
CA LEU A 384 -3.21 -9.40 -17.96
C LEU A 384 -2.57 -9.57 -16.60
N LEU A 385 -1.65 -10.53 -16.44
CA LEU A 385 -0.91 -10.74 -15.20
C LEU A 385 -0.02 -9.54 -14.87
N LEU A 386 0.74 -9.00 -15.84
CA LEU A 386 1.52 -7.77 -15.66
C LEU A 386 0.64 -6.59 -15.20
N ALA A 387 -0.49 -6.40 -15.86
CA ALA A 387 -1.45 -5.35 -15.54
C ALA A 387 -2.02 -5.51 -14.11
N ARG A 388 -2.42 -6.73 -13.74
CA ARG A 388 -2.91 -7.06 -12.38
C ARG A 388 -1.84 -6.80 -11.33
N GLN A 389 -0.58 -7.16 -11.60
CA GLN A 389 0.52 -6.93 -10.65
C GLN A 389 0.86 -5.45 -10.48
N ALA A 390 0.88 -4.68 -11.57
CA ALA A 390 1.10 -3.24 -11.51
C ALA A 390 -0.04 -2.54 -10.75
N HIS A 391 -1.28 -2.91 -11.03
CA HIS A 391 -2.44 -2.37 -10.31
C HIS A 391 -2.43 -2.71 -8.83
N LEU A 392 -2.11 -3.96 -8.47
CA LEU A 392 -2.02 -4.40 -7.10
C LEU A 392 -1.00 -3.60 -6.30
N LEU A 393 0.21 -3.43 -6.85
CA LEU A 393 1.28 -2.68 -6.19
C LEU A 393 0.94 -1.19 -6.06
N ASP A 394 0.45 -0.54 -7.13
CA ASP A 394 0.04 0.87 -7.08
C ASP A 394 -1.06 1.07 -6.03
N ALA A 395 -2.04 0.16 -5.98
CA ALA A 395 -3.12 0.23 -5.01
C ALA A 395 -2.66 0.07 -3.57
N LEU A 396 -1.80 -0.90 -3.29
CA LEU A 396 -1.35 -1.18 -1.93
C LEU A 396 -0.34 -0.15 -1.42
N PHE A 397 0.49 0.43 -2.29
CA PHE A 397 1.41 1.51 -1.89
C PHE A 397 0.68 2.83 -1.55
N HIS A 398 -0.52 3.04 -2.08
CA HIS A 398 -1.36 4.21 -1.78
C HIS A 398 -2.43 3.92 -0.72
N ARG A 399 -2.39 2.76 -0.08
CA ARG A 399 -3.36 2.34 0.92
C ARG A 399 -2.84 2.60 2.33
N GLY A 400 -3.64 3.30 3.14
CA GLY A 400 -3.40 3.39 4.56
C GLY A 400 -3.86 2.13 5.30
N HIS A 401 -3.16 1.77 6.38
CA HIS A 401 -3.50 0.63 7.25
C HIS A 401 -4.83 0.76 7.99
N ALA A 402 -5.43 1.94 7.96
CA ALA A 402 -6.73 2.20 8.56
C ALA A 402 -7.86 2.37 7.54
N ALA A 403 -7.58 2.11 6.26
CA ALA A 403 -8.55 2.27 5.20
C ALA A 403 -9.67 1.24 5.31
N GLN A 404 -10.86 1.65 5.77
CA GLN A 404 -12.06 0.80 5.80
C GLN A 404 -12.97 0.99 4.57
N GLN A 405 -12.61 1.91 3.68
CA GLN A 405 -13.41 2.29 2.51
C GLN A 405 -12.63 2.04 1.23
N GLN A 406 -13.35 1.76 0.15
CA GLN A 406 -12.73 1.55 -1.17
C GLN A 406 -11.95 2.79 -1.58
N LEU A 407 -10.66 2.61 -1.85
CA LEU A 407 -9.94 3.56 -2.69
C LEU A 407 -10.59 3.56 -4.06
N MET A 408 -10.75 4.73 -4.68
CA MET A 408 -11.17 4.85 -6.08
C MET A 408 -9.91 5.20 -6.88
N LEU A 409 -9.14 4.19 -7.27
CA LEU A 409 -8.08 4.38 -8.26
C LEU A 409 -8.76 4.47 -9.63
N GLY A 410 -8.35 5.41 -10.47
CA GLY A 410 -8.88 5.48 -11.83
C GLY A 410 -8.50 4.23 -12.61
N ASP A 411 -9.50 3.42 -12.99
CA ASP A 411 -9.35 2.22 -13.85
C ASP A 411 -8.55 2.53 -15.15
N ASP A 412 -8.53 3.81 -15.56
CA ASP A 412 -7.83 4.32 -16.75
C ASP A 412 -6.29 4.30 -16.67
N LYS A 413 -5.69 4.25 -15.48
CA LYS A 413 -4.21 4.30 -15.34
C LYS A 413 -3.52 3.01 -15.82
N VAL A 414 -4.12 1.85 -15.52
CA VAL A 414 -3.50 0.55 -15.78
C VAL A 414 -3.77 0.05 -17.20
N THR A 415 -4.84 0.52 -17.82
CA THR A 415 -5.27 0.16 -19.19
C THR A 415 -4.39 0.77 -20.29
N LYS A 416 -3.48 1.71 -19.96
CA LYS A 416 -2.63 2.45 -20.92
C LYS A 416 -1.12 2.27 -20.74
N LEU A 417 -0.69 1.19 -20.07
CA LEU A 417 0.74 0.92 -19.89
C LEU A 417 1.38 0.35 -21.16
N ASP A 418 2.64 0.67 -21.39
CA ASP A 418 3.45 0.02 -22.44
C ASP A 418 4.00 -1.30 -21.91
N TYR A 419 3.58 -2.40 -22.51
CA TYR A 419 4.01 -3.76 -22.15
C TYR A 419 5.09 -4.31 -23.10
N SER A 420 5.58 -3.53 -24.06
CA SER A 420 6.47 -4.02 -25.12
C SER A 420 7.76 -4.63 -24.57
N GLU A 421 8.47 -3.91 -23.69
CA GLU A 421 9.71 -4.35 -23.07
C GLU A 421 9.54 -5.61 -22.17
N PRO A 422 8.61 -5.64 -21.17
CA PRO A 422 8.44 -6.82 -20.33
C PRO A 422 7.99 -8.05 -21.13
N LEU A 423 7.15 -7.89 -22.16
CA LEU A 423 6.73 -8.99 -23.02
C LEU A 423 7.88 -9.54 -23.87
N GLN A 424 8.76 -8.69 -24.38
CA GLN A 424 9.93 -9.12 -25.14
C GLN A 424 10.87 -9.99 -24.30
N VAL A 425 11.14 -9.61 -23.05
CA VAL A 425 12.03 -10.38 -22.16
C VAL A 425 11.38 -11.67 -21.66
N LEU A 426 10.10 -11.64 -21.28
CA LEU A 426 9.38 -12.84 -20.82
C LEU A 426 9.24 -13.89 -21.94
N LYS A 427 9.09 -13.46 -23.20
CA LYS A 427 9.07 -14.36 -24.36
C LYS A 427 10.38 -15.15 -24.53
N LYS A 428 11.53 -14.59 -24.13
CA LYS A 428 12.81 -15.31 -24.15
C LYS A 428 12.75 -16.52 -23.22
N VAL A 429 12.18 -16.35 -22.03
CA VAL A 429 12.02 -17.41 -21.02
C VAL A 429 11.02 -18.48 -21.46
N GLN A 430 9.91 -18.07 -22.07
CA GLN A 430 8.92 -19.01 -22.60
C GLN A 430 9.51 -19.95 -23.67
N ASN A 431 10.45 -19.47 -24.46
CA ASN A 431 11.07 -20.23 -25.55
C ASN A 431 12.25 -21.11 -25.10
N LEU A 432 12.72 -20.94 -23.86
CA LEU A 432 13.81 -21.74 -23.33
C LEU A 432 13.26 -23.05 -22.78
N ALA A 433 13.79 -24.17 -23.28
CA ALA A 433 13.59 -25.47 -22.65
C ALA A 433 14.25 -25.45 -21.28
N VAL A 434 13.48 -25.21 -20.21
CA VAL A 434 13.87 -25.32 -18.79
C VAL A 434 15.38 -25.10 -18.61
N SER A 435 15.86 -23.88 -18.85
CA SER A 435 17.28 -23.56 -18.67
C SER A 435 17.44 -22.80 -17.37
N ASP A 436 18.20 -23.37 -16.44
CA ASP A 436 18.71 -22.72 -15.23
C ASP A 436 19.83 -21.71 -15.61
N ASP A 437 19.54 -20.77 -16.51
CA ASP A 437 20.47 -19.73 -16.92
C ASP A 437 20.31 -18.53 -15.98
N GLU A 438 20.98 -18.61 -14.82
CA GLU A 438 20.86 -17.65 -13.74
C GLU A 438 21.18 -16.20 -14.18
N GLU A 439 22.13 -16.03 -15.11
CA GLU A 439 22.53 -14.72 -15.63
C GLU A 439 21.40 -14.09 -16.47
N LEU A 440 20.81 -14.88 -17.37
CA LEU A 440 19.65 -14.43 -18.15
C LEU A 440 18.44 -14.13 -17.25
N GLU A 441 18.21 -14.93 -16.21
CA GLU A 441 17.12 -14.70 -15.27
C GLU A 441 17.30 -13.41 -14.47
N ALA A 442 18.54 -13.11 -14.06
CA ALA A 442 18.88 -11.87 -13.39
C ALA A 442 18.63 -10.66 -14.31
N ASP A 443 19.07 -10.72 -15.57
CA ASP A 443 18.84 -9.66 -16.56
C ASP A 443 17.35 -9.40 -16.77
N ILE A 444 16.56 -10.46 -16.93
CA ILE A 444 15.10 -10.36 -17.13
C ILE A 444 14.43 -9.79 -15.89
N THR A 445 14.85 -10.22 -14.70
CA THR A 445 14.33 -9.72 -13.43
C THR A 445 14.64 -8.22 -13.28
N GLN A 446 15.82 -7.77 -13.68
CA GLN A 446 16.18 -6.36 -13.65
C GLN A 446 15.30 -5.52 -14.59
N VAL A 447 15.03 -6.02 -15.81
CA VAL A 447 14.12 -5.33 -16.75
C VAL A 447 12.71 -5.23 -16.17
N LEU A 448 12.19 -6.31 -15.59
CA LEU A 448 10.87 -6.31 -14.94
C LEU A 448 10.84 -5.34 -13.75
N ASN A 449 11.88 -5.31 -12.91
CA ASN A 449 12.00 -4.38 -11.78
C ASN A 449 11.97 -2.92 -12.26
N ASN A 450 12.72 -2.60 -13.31
CA ASN A 450 12.74 -1.26 -13.90
C ASN A 450 11.36 -0.87 -14.46
N TRP A 451 10.70 -1.80 -15.15
CA TRP A 451 9.36 -1.59 -15.68
C TRP A 451 8.34 -1.32 -14.57
N PHE A 452 8.26 -2.20 -13.56
CA PHE A 452 7.38 -2.01 -12.40
C PHE A 452 7.65 -0.69 -11.68
N THR A 453 8.93 -0.35 -11.45
CA THR A 453 9.33 0.92 -10.84
C THR A 453 8.85 2.13 -11.63
N THR A 454 8.81 2.03 -12.96
CA THR A 454 8.39 3.11 -13.86
C THR A 454 6.86 3.28 -13.88
N VAL A 455 6.12 2.17 -13.90
CA VAL A 455 4.65 2.21 -14.06
C VAL A 455 3.90 2.40 -12.75
N ILE A 456 4.52 2.07 -11.62
CA ILE A 456 3.95 2.30 -10.28
C ILE A 456 4.35 3.71 -9.85
N SER A 457 3.35 4.58 -9.69
CA SER A 457 3.55 5.98 -9.28
C SER A 457 4.47 6.07 -8.06
N ALA A 458 5.43 7.00 -8.08
CA ALA A 458 6.18 7.40 -6.88
C ALA A 458 5.24 7.92 -5.80
#